data_AF-A0A938JK27-F1
#
_entry.id   AF-A0A938JK27-F1
#
_cell.length_a   1.000
_cell.length_b   1.000
_cell.length_c   1.000
_cell.angle_alpha   90.00
_cell.angle_beta   90.00
_cell.angle_gamma   90.00
#
_symmetry.space_group_name_H-M   'P 1'
#
loop_
_entity.id
_entity.type
_entity.pdbx_description
1 polymer ?
#
loop_
_entity_poly.entity_id
_entity_poly.type
_entity_poly.pdbx_seq_one_letter_code
_entity_poly.pdbx_strand_id
1 'polypeptide(L)'
;MTSEPGAGEFYPFVGVGPHPKPWPVGDQYDLELLEHGDQRNVLDEYRYWTVEAIVADLNTKRNPLHIAVENWKHDLNIGSLIRTANAFNVAGIHIVGKRDWNRRGAMVTDRYMTVHHHPTVTEFADWAQTQELPIIGIDNIEVSQRLENRPLPQSCILFFGQEGSGMSDEAVAICEVVLAIEQYGSTRSINASAAGAIAMYAWGLQHLSPKDRNNDIGKS
;
A
#
# COMPACT_ATOMS: atom_id res chain seq x y z
N MET A 1 15.60 -16.23 29.08
CA MET A 1 15.39 -14.84 29.54
C MET A 1 14.39 -14.22 28.59
N THR A 2 13.10 -14.40 28.86
CA THR A 2 12.01 -13.82 28.07
C THR A 2 11.77 -12.42 28.59
N SER A 3 12.09 -11.41 27.80
CA SER A 3 11.73 -10.02 28.10
C SER A 3 10.21 -9.92 28.09
N GLU A 4 9.62 -9.47 29.21
CA GLU A 4 8.19 -9.14 29.24
C GLU A 4 7.91 -7.95 28.29
N PRO A 5 6.86 -8.03 27.47
CA PRO A 5 6.47 -6.91 26.62
C PRO A 5 5.94 -5.75 27.46
N GLY A 6 6.37 -4.53 27.13
CA GLY A 6 5.91 -3.30 27.77
C GLY A 6 4.44 -3.01 27.46
N ALA A 7 3.79 -2.22 28.33
CA ALA A 7 2.40 -1.79 28.16
C ALA A 7 2.19 -1.10 26.79
N GLY A 8 1.48 -1.78 25.88
CA GLY A 8 1.16 -1.31 24.54
C GLY A 8 1.46 -2.31 23.42
N GLU A 9 2.27 -3.34 23.66
CA GLU A 9 2.57 -4.36 22.65
C GLU A 9 1.67 -5.60 22.80
N PHE A 10 0.50 -5.57 22.17
CA PHE A 10 -0.22 -6.78 21.82
C PHE A 10 0.23 -7.21 20.41
N TYR A 11 1.24 -8.08 20.33
CA TYR A 11 1.41 -8.91 19.14
C TYR A 11 0.68 -10.23 19.39
N PRO A 12 -0.54 -10.46 18.85
CA PRO A 12 -0.97 -11.84 18.69
C PRO A 12 0.10 -12.55 17.85
N PHE A 13 0.50 -13.75 18.26
CA PHE A 13 1.44 -14.57 17.51
C PHE A 13 0.82 -14.82 16.12
N VAL A 14 1.28 -14.11 15.10
CA VAL A 14 0.75 -14.26 13.74
C VAL A 14 1.54 -15.38 13.06
N GLY A 15 1.03 -16.59 13.10
CA GLY A 15 1.70 -17.72 12.50
C GLY A 15 1.04 -19.05 12.79
N VAL A 16 1.44 -20.05 12.01
CA VAL A 16 1.01 -21.44 12.15
C VAL A 16 2.23 -22.34 12.33
N GLY A 17 2.07 -23.43 13.09
CA GLY A 17 3.12 -24.45 13.23
C GLY A 17 3.34 -25.25 11.95
N PRO A 18 4.19 -26.29 12.00
CA PRO A 18 4.38 -27.22 10.88
C PRO A 18 3.07 -27.78 10.36
N HIS A 19 2.96 -27.95 9.03
CA HIS A 19 1.80 -28.58 8.43
C HIS A 19 1.82 -30.10 8.71
N PRO A 20 0.70 -30.71 9.15
CA PRO A 20 0.64 -32.15 9.38
C PRO A 20 0.84 -32.93 8.07
N LYS A 21 1.42 -34.13 8.15
CA LYS A 21 1.54 -35.04 6.99
C LYS A 21 0.20 -35.77 6.74
N PRO A 22 -0.15 -36.11 5.48
CA PRO A 22 0.61 -35.84 4.26
C PRO A 22 0.56 -34.36 3.86
N TRP A 23 1.67 -33.83 3.35
CA TRP A 23 1.72 -32.46 2.87
C TRP A 23 0.93 -32.27 1.57
N PRO A 24 0.39 -31.07 1.34
CA PRO A 24 -0.24 -30.74 0.08
C PRO A 24 0.79 -30.77 -1.06
N VAL A 25 0.31 -31.03 -2.28
CA VAL A 25 1.13 -31.11 -3.49
C VAL A 25 0.84 -29.89 -4.37
N GLY A 26 1.89 -29.23 -4.85
CA GLY A 26 1.80 -28.11 -5.78
C GLY A 26 3.05 -27.23 -5.74
N ASP A 27 3.39 -26.62 -6.87
CA ASP A 27 4.58 -25.77 -7.02
C ASP A 27 4.49 -24.47 -6.20
N GLN A 28 3.30 -24.12 -5.74
CA GLN A 28 3.08 -22.96 -4.87
C GLN A 28 3.57 -23.17 -3.44
N TYR A 29 3.73 -24.41 -2.98
CA TYR A 29 4.07 -24.69 -1.57
C TYR A 29 5.57 -24.65 -1.33
N ASP A 30 5.96 -24.01 -0.23
CA ASP A 30 7.33 -23.97 0.27
C ASP A 30 7.56 -25.10 1.29
N LEU A 31 8.51 -25.99 1.00
CA LEU A 31 8.79 -27.17 1.82
C LEU A 31 9.32 -26.80 3.21
N GLU A 32 10.11 -25.73 3.34
CA GLU A 32 10.65 -25.28 4.63
C GLU A 32 9.53 -24.77 5.53
N LEU A 33 8.57 -24.03 4.94
CA LEU A 33 7.41 -23.54 5.68
C LEU A 33 6.48 -24.69 6.08
N LEU A 34 6.29 -25.69 5.23
CA LEU A 34 5.52 -26.89 5.57
C LEU A 34 6.17 -27.67 6.72
N GLU A 35 7.49 -27.77 6.76
CA GLU A 35 8.24 -28.52 7.78
C GLU A 35 8.37 -27.80 9.12
N HIS A 36 8.58 -26.48 9.10
CA HIS A 36 8.93 -25.71 10.29
C HIS A 36 7.83 -24.75 10.75
N GLY A 37 6.78 -24.59 9.95
CA GLY A 37 5.69 -23.65 10.19
C GLY A 37 5.92 -22.30 9.49
N ASP A 38 4.84 -21.53 9.42
CA ASP A 38 4.81 -20.24 8.71
C ASP A 38 4.47 -19.11 9.69
N GLN A 39 5.49 -18.31 10.04
CA GLN A 39 5.38 -17.17 10.96
C GLN A 39 5.14 -15.83 10.24
N ARG A 40 4.88 -15.85 8.93
CA ARG A 40 4.67 -14.61 8.17
C ARG A 40 3.29 -14.02 8.48
N ASN A 41 3.14 -12.70 8.36
CA ASN A 41 1.83 -12.05 8.45
C ASN A 41 1.12 -12.09 7.08
N VAL A 42 0.62 -13.27 6.71
CA VAL A 42 -0.15 -13.50 5.47
C VAL A 42 -1.54 -14.06 5.81
N LEU A 43 -2.49 -13.90 4.88
CA LEU A 43 -3.81 -14.52 5.00
C LEU A 43 -3.70 -16.05 5.05
N ASP A 44 -4.68 -16.69 5.67
CA ASP A 44 -4.66 -18.15 5.88
C ASP A 44 -4.61 -18.94 4.56
N GLU A 45 -5.25 -18.43 3.50
CA GLU A 45 -5.21 -19.02 2.15
C GLU A 45 -3.79 -19.09 1.54
N TYR A 46 -2.88 -18.21 1.98
CA TYR A 46 -1.50 -18.14 1.50
C TYR A 46 -0.49 -18.81 2.43
N ARG A 47 -0.95 -19.46 3.49
CA ARG A 47 -0.05 -20.13 4.43
C ARG A 47 0.75 -21.21 3.70
N TYR A 48 2.04 -21.25 4.01
CA TYR A 48 3.01 -22.17 3.41
C TYR A 48 3.27 -21.93 1.92
N TRP A 49 2.68 -20.92 1.28
CA TRP A 49 2.98 -20.61 -0.11
C TRP A 49 4.32 -19.87 -0.22
N THR A 50 5.04 -20.07 -1.32
CA THR A 50 6.20 -19.25 -1.68
C THR A 50 5.76 -17.80 -1.89
N VAL A 51 6.68 -16.85 -1.67
CA VAL A 51 6.38 -15.42 -1.90
C VAL A 51 5.99 -15.20 -3.36
N GLU A 52 6.66 -15.88 -4.28
CA GLU A 52 6.44 -15.82 -5.72
C GLU A 52 5.04 -16.28 -6.10
N ALA A 53 4.55 -17.38 -5.50
CA ALA A 53 3.19 -17.85 -5.73
C ALA A 53 2.13 -16.88 -5.21
N ILE A 54 2.35 -16.29 -4.03
CA ILE A 54 1.46 -15.26 -3.48
C ILE A 54 1.42 -14.04 -4.42
N VAL A 55 2.59 -13.57 -4.89
CA VAL A 55 2.66 -12.45 -5.83
C VAL A 55 1.94 -12.78 -7.13
N ALA A 56 2.14 -13.98 -7.68
CA ALA A 56 1.49 -14.42 -8.91
C ALA A 56 -0.05 -14.42 -8.77
N ASP A 57 -0.59 -14.95 -7.67
CA ASP A 57 -2.02 -14.93 -7.41
C ASP A 57 -2.57 -13.51 -7.17
N LEU A 58 -1.88 -12.69 -6.39
CA LEU A 58 -2.29 -11.30 -6.18
C LEU A 58 -2.32 -10.50 -7.50
N ASN A 59 -1.39 -10.78 -8.42
CA ASN A 59 -1.32 -10.16 -9.74
C ASN A 59 -2.55 -10.44 -10.62
N THR A 60 -3.28 -11.53 -10.40
CA THR A 60 -4.51 -11.81 -11.16
C THR A 60 -5.71 -10.98 -10.70
N LYS A 61 -5.61 -10.33 -9.54
CA LYS A 61 -6.71 -9.63 -8.87
C LYS A 61 -6.33 -8.25 -8.32
N ARG A 62 -5.23 -7.66 -8.83
CA ARG A 62 -4.84 -6.29 -8.45
C ARG A 62 -5.91 -5.31 -8.87
N ASN A 63 -6.16 -4.36 -8.00
CA ASN A 63 -6.98 -3.22 -8.31
C ASN A 63 -6.16 -2.24 -9.15
N PRO A 64 -6.73 -1.62 -10.21
CA PRO A 64 -6.01 -0.74 -11.13
C PRO A 64 -5.68 0.64 -10.51
N LEU A 65 -5.49 0.68 -9.20
CA LEU A 65 -5.02 1.83 -8.44
C LEU A 65 -3.50 1.73 -8.31
N HIS A 66 -2.82 2.85 -8.44
CA HIS A 66 -1.40 3.00 -8.14
C HIS A 66 -1.21 4.06 -7.06
N ILE A 67 -0.14 3.94 -6.27
CA ILE A 67 0.19 4.89 -5.22
C ILE A 67 1.58 5.47 -5.50
N ALA A 68 1.71 6.78 -5.57
CA ALA A 68 2.98 7.46 -5.77
C ALA A 68 3.31 8.37 -4.60
N VAL A 69 4.59 8.48 -4.25
CA VAL A 69 5.05 9.32 -3.16
C VAL A 69 6.31 10.07 -3.54
N GLU A 70 6.33 11.38 -3.29
CA GLU A 70 7.50 12.23 -3.56
C GLU A 70 8.48 12.18 -2.37
N ASN A 71 9.73 11.74 -2.59
CA ASN A 71 10.73 11.44 -1.55
C ASN A 71 12.09 12.17 -1.77
N TRP A 72 12.21 13.40 -1.28
CA TRP A 72 13.39 14.29 -1.42
C TRP A 72 14.01 14.67 -0.07
N LYS A 73 13.18 14.97 0.95
CA LYS A 73 13.67 15.49 2.25
C LYS A 73 13.66 14.48 3.40
N HIS A 74 12.52 13.83 3.63
CA HIS A 74 12.34 12.89 4.73
C HIS A 74 11.48 11.70 4.31
N ASP A 75 11.76 10.57 4.95
CA ASP A 75 10.98 9.35 4.87
C ASP A 75 9.61 9.65 5.48
N LEU A 76 8.67 10.06 4.63
CA LEU A 76 7.24 9.84 4.87
C LEU A 76 7.10 8.43 5.44
N ASN A 77 6.05 8.12 6.20
CA ASN A 77 5.85 6.74 6.68
C ASN A 77 5.49 5.79 5.49
N ILE A 78 6.34 5.70 4.47
CA ILE A 78 6.21 4.98 3.19
C ILE A 78 5.98 3.51 3.48
N GLY A 79 6.64 2.95 4.50
CA GLY A 79 6.35 1.60 4.98
C GLY A 79 4.89 1.39 5.40
N SER A 80 4.30 2.32 6.14
CA SER A 80 2.88 2.28 6.49
C SER A 80 1.99 2.46 5.26
N LEU A 81 2.37 3.33 4.32
CA LEU A 81 1.65 3.54 3.07
C LEU A 81 1.66 2.26 2.21
N ILE A 82 2.80 1.56 2.12
CA ILE A 82 2.96 0.27 1.43
C ILE A 82 2.08 -0.81 2.04
N ARG A 83 2.01 -0.88 3.38
CA ARG A 83 1.11 -1.81 4.06
C ARG A 83 -0.35 -1.55 3.71
N THR A 84 -0.77 -0.28 3.71
CA THR A 84 -2.12 0.08 3.31
C THR A 84 -2.36 -0.24 1.84
N ALA A 85 -1.43 0.09 0.94
CA ALA A 85 -1.48 -0.25 -0.47
C ALA A 85 -1.63 -1.76 -0.72
N ASN A 86 -0.91 -2.59 0.05
CA ASN A 86 -1.08 -4.05 0.00
C ASN A 86 -2.48 -4.50 0.47
N ALA A 87 -3.01 -3.90 1.53
CA ALA A 87 -4.37 -4.20 2.01
C ALA A 87 -5.46 -3.87 0.97
N PHE A 88 -5.24 -2.84 0.14
CA PHE A 88 -6.10 -2.50 -1.00
C PHE A 88 -5.74 -3.26 -2.28
N ASN A 89 -4.75 -4.16 -2.25
CA ASN A 89 -4.25 -4.90 -3.39
C ASN A 89 -3.96 -4.04 -4.63
N VAL A 90 -3.37 -2.85 -4.43
CA VAL A 90 -3.09 -1.90 -5.51
C VAL A 90 -2.09 -2.47 -6.52
N ALA A 91 -2.15 -2.03 -7.78
CA ALA A 91 -1.34 -2.56 -8.87
C ALA A 91 0.15 -2.17 -8.78
N GLY A 92 0.48 -1.03 -8.18
CA GLY A 92 1.87 -0.62 -8.03
C GLY A 92 2.09 0.54 -7.06
N ILE A 93 3.33 0.64 -6.59
CA ILE A 93 3.80 1.73 -5.73
C ILE A 93 4.97 2.43 -6.42
N HIS A 94 4.99 3.75 -6.39
CA HIS A 94 5.97 4.59 -7.08
C HIS A 94 6.68 5.48 -6.07
N ILE A 95 7.99 5.31 -5.96
CA ILE A 95 8.85 6.19 -5.18
C ILE A 95 9.46 7.19 -6.16
N VAL A 96 9.09 8.47 -6.03
CA VAL A 96 9.51 9.55 -6.94
C VAL A 96 10.56 10.41 -6.23
N GLY A 97 11.76 10.47 -6.77
CA GLY A 97 12.90 11.19 -6.22
C GLY A 97 14.12 10.29 -5.98
N LYS A 98 15.24 10.92 -5.62
CA LYS A 98 16.56 10.26 -5.55
C LYS A 98 16.88 9.58 -4.22
N ARG A 99 15.99 9.69 -3.22
CA ARG A 99 16.22 9.03 -1.92
C ARG A 99 15.62 7.64 -1.90
N ASP A 100 16.39 6.72 -1.35
CA ASP A 100 15.87 5.47 -0.82
C ASP A 100 14.91 5.73 0.35
N TRP A 101 14.07 4.74 0.62
CA TRP A 101 13.10 4.75 1.72
C TRP A 101 13.41 3.62 2.72
N ASN A 102 13.03 3.78 3.99
CA ASN A 102 13.30 2.77 5.00
C ASN A 102 12.34 1.57 4.88
N ARG A 103 12.83 0.51 4.24
CA ARG A 103 12.11 -0.76 4.05
C ARG A 103 11.61 -1.41 5.34
N ARG A 104 12.24 -1.14 6.49
CA ARG A 104 11.82 -1.72 7.78
C ARG A 104 10.39 -1.36 8.15
N GLY A 105 9.94 -0.15 7.81
CA GLY A 105 8.57 0.30 8.11
C GLY A 105 7.50 -0.51 7.37
N ALA A 106 7.84 -1.14 6.24
CA ALA A 106 6.90 -1.96 5.48
C ALA A 106 6.68 -3.34 6.12
N MET A 107 7.49 -3.73 7.11
CA MET A 107 7.41 -5.03 7.77
C MET A 107 7.40 -6.19 6.77
N VAL A 108 8.28 -6.14 5.76
CA VAL A 108 8.43 -7.15 4.69
C VAL A 108 7.26 -7.20 3.69
N THR A 109 6.22 -6.39 3.88
CA THR A 109 5.04 -6.35 3.00
C THR A 109 5.39 -5.93 1.56
N ASP A 110 6.47 -5.17 1.40
CA ASP A 110 7.00 -4.75 0.10
C ASP A 110 7.39 -5.92 -0.81
N ARG A 111 7.69 -7.11 -0.25
CA ARG A 111 7.97 -8.31 -1.06
C ARG A 111 6.76 -8.82 -1.85
N TYR A 112 5.55 -8.46 -1.43
CA TYR A 112 4.31 -8.87 -2.09
C TYR A 112 3.77 -7.80 -3.05
N MET A 113 4.55 -6.76 -3.36
CA MET A 113 4.11 -5.59 -4.13
C MET A 113 5.11 -5.28 -5.25
N THR A 114 4.63 -4.68 -6.33
CA THR A 114 5.49 -4.08 -7.35
C THR A 114 5.85 -2.65 -6.92
N VAL A 115 7.15 -2.39 -6.72
CA VAL A 115 7.66 -1.07 -6.34
C VAL A 115 8.53 -0.52 -7.48
N HIS A 116 8.12 0.61 -8.03
CA HIS A 116 8.82 1.35 -9.07
C HIS A 116 9.58 2.52 -8.44
N HIS A 117 10.79 2.78 -8.93
CA HIS A 117 11.59 3.93 -8.54
C HIS A 117 11.77 4.85 -9.74
N HIS A 118 11.45 6.13 -9.54
CA HIS A 118 11.52 7.18 -10.55
C HIS A 118 12.46 8.26 -10.03
N PRO A 119 13.64 8.47 -10.62
CA PRO A 119 14.60 9.49 -10.17
C PRO A 119 14.07 10.92 -10.19
N THR A 120 13.09 11.22 -11.04
CA THR A 120 12.51 12.55 -11.26
C THR A 120 11.00 12.50 -11.43
N VAL A 121 10.33 13.63 -11.21
CA VAL A 121 8.89 13.79 -11.45
C VAL A 121 8.56 13.61 -12.94
N THR A 122 9.43 14.07 -13.83
CA THR A 122 9.30 13.90 -15.28
C THR A 122 9.28 12.42 -15.69
N GLU A 123 10.25 11.63 -15.23
CA GLU A 123 10.29 10.18 -15.55
C GLU A 123 9.05 9.44 -15.03
N PHE A 124 8.57 9.84 -13.85
CA PHE A 124 7.31 9.32 -13.31
C PHE A 124 6.10 9.68 -14.18
N ALA A 125 6.02 10.93 -14.65
CA ALA A 125 4.94 11.38 -15.53
C ALA A 125 4.97 10.67 -16.89
N ASP A 126 6.14 10.48 -17.48
CA ASP A 126 6.30 9.74 -18.74
C ASP A 126 5.85 8.28 -18.60
N TRP A 127 6.19 7.64 -17.46
CA TRP A 127 5.72 6.30 -17.15
C TRP A 127 4.19 6.27 -17.04
N ALA A 128 3.59 7.20 -16.29
CA ALA A 128 2.14 7.27 -16.09
C ALA A 128 1.40 7.49 -17.41
N GLN A 129 1.92 8.38 -18.27
CA GLN A 129 1.38 8.63 -19.60
C GLN A 129 1.44 7.38 -20.48
N THR A 130 2.56 6.64 -20.45
CA THR A 130 2.71 5.38 -21.20
C THR A 130 1.72 4.31 -20.75
N GLN A 131 1.34 4.32 -19.47
CA GLN A 131 0.33 3.41 -18.91
C GLN A 131 -1.11 3.95 -19.04
N GLU A 132 -1.30 5.14 -19.60
CA GLU A 132 -2.61 5.82 -19.69
C GLU A 132 -3.28 6.01 -18.32
N LEU A 133 -2.48 6.26 -17.28
CA LEU A 133 -2.95 6.44 -15.91
C LEU A 133 -2.99 7.93 -15.51
N PRO A 134 -4.18 8.49 -15.23
CA PRO A 134 -4.28 9.86 -14.72
C PRO A 134 -3.68 9.97 -13.32
N ILE A 135 -2.98 11.07 -13.07
CA ILE A 135 -2.33 11.36 -11.79
C ILE A 135 -3.22 12.31 -10.99
N ILE A 136 -3.66 11.86 -9.82
CA ILE A 136 -4.46 12.63 -8.87
C ILE A 136 -3.59 12.98 -7.67
N GLY A 137 -3.27 14.27 -7.51
CA GLY A 137 -2.48 14.74 -6.38
C GLY A 137 -3.30 14.71 -5.09
N ILE A 138 -2.69 14.31 -3.97
CA ILE A 138 -3.31 14.34 -2.65
C ILE A 138 -2.43 15.18 -1.71
N ASP A 139 -2.86 16.42 -1.47
CA ASP A 139 -2.20 17.35 -0.55
C ASP A 139 -3.14 18.50 -0.13
N ASN A 140 -2.84 19.15 0.98
CA ASN A 140 -3.55 20.32 1.49
C ASN A 140 -2.80 21.61 1.14
N ILE A 141 -2.86 22.01 -0.13
CA ILE A 141 -2.23 23.21 -0.69
C ILE A 141 -3.29 24.12 -1.33
N GLU A 142 -2.91 25.36 -1.70
CA GLU A 142 -3.87 26.37 -2.16
C GLU A 142 -4.67 25.96 -3.40
N VAL A 143 -4.06 25.17 -4.30
CA VAL A 143 -4.71 24.68 -5.53
C VAL A 143 -5.67 23.51 -5.29
N SER A 144 -5.67 22.94 -4.08
CA SER A 144 -6.40 21.71 -3.78
C SER A 144 -7.91 21.91 -3.80
N GLN A 145 -8.61 20.97 -4.42
CA GLN A 145 -10.06 20.82 -4.33
C GLN A 145 -10.40 19.77 -3.27
N ARG A 146 -11.67 19.62 -2.90
CA ARG A 146 -12.07 18.66 -1.87
C ARG A 146 -12.08 17.23 -2.41
N LEU A 147 -11.57 16.29 -1.61
CA LEU A 147 -11.65 14.85 -1.91
C LEU A 147 -13.06 14.29 -1.66
N GLU A 148 -13.79 14.81 -0.66
CA GLU A 148 -15.08 14.24 -0.29
C GLU A 148 -16.08 14.29 -1.46
N ASN A 149 -16.69 13.15 -1.76
CA ASN A 149 -17.64 12.97 -2.87
C ASN A 149 -17.08 13.28 -4.26
N ARG A 150 -15.75 13.43 -4.41
CA ARG A 150 -15.12 13.60 -5.72
C ARG A 150 -15.16 12.26 -6.47
N PRO A 151 -15.68 12.22 -7.71
CA PRO A 151 -15.51 11.06 -8.57
C PRO A 151 -14.02 10.83 -8.85
N LEU A 152 -13.54 9.64 -8.52
CA LEU A 152 -12.17 9.21 -8.77
C LEU A 152 -12.16 8.22 -9.95
N PRO A 153 -11.20 8.31 -10.89
CA PRO A 153 -11.08 7.31 -11.95
C PRO A 153 -10.84 5.92 -11.36
N GLN A 154 -11.43 4.89 -11.97
CA GLN A 154 -11.20 3.50 -11.57
C GLN A 154 -9.71 3.15 -11.70
N SER A 155 -9.09 3.50 -12.83
CA SER A 155 -7.66 3.36 -13.04
C SER A 155 -6.97 4.71 -12.87
N CYS A 156 -6.15 4.87 -11.83
CA CYS A 156 -5.42 6.12 -11.58
C CYS A 156 -4.22 5.91 -10.66
N ILE A 157 -3.39 6.96 -10.56
CA ILE A 157 -2.34 7.07 -9.55
C ILE A 157 -2.73 8.14 -8.54
N LEU A 158 -2.74 7.79 -7.25
CA LEU A 158 -2.83 8.77 -6.15
C LEU A 158 -1.41 9.19 -5.76
N PHE A 159 -1.08 10.45 -5.99
CA PHE A 159 0.27 11.00 -5.80
C PHE A 159 0.35 11.90 -4.56
N PHE A 160 1.15 11.49 -3.59
CA PHE A 160 1.31 12.17 -2.30
C PHE A 160 2.60 13.01 -2.28
N GLY A 161 2.45 14.25 -1.80
CA GLY A 161 3.56 15.17 -1.60
C GLY A 161 4.46 14.82 -0.41
N GLN A 162 5.46 15.67 -0.19
CA GLN A 162 6.47 15.47 0.85
C GLN A 162 6.00 15.92 2.21
N GLU A 163 6.58 15.33 3.26
CA GLU A 163 6.31 15.78 4.62
C GLU A 163 6.83 17.21 4.80
N GLY A 164 5.97 18.08 5.34
CA GLY A 164 6.28 19.47 5.65
C GLY A 164 6.06 20.45 4.50
N SER A 165 6.73 20.26 3.35
CA SER A 165 6.61 21.19 2.21
C SER A 165 5.45 20.89 1.26
N GLY A 166 4.81 19.73 1.40
CA GLY A 166 3.79 19.27 0.46
C GLY A 166 4.39 18.88 -0.90
N MET A 167 3.54 18.83 -1.93
CA MET A 167 3.89 18.57 -3.32
C MET A 167 4.71 19.71 -3.91
N SER A 168 5.75 19.37 -4.68
CA SER A 168 6.48 20.34 -5.49
C SER A 168 5.62 20.91 -6.63
N ASP A 169 5.99 22.08 -7.15
CA ASP A 169 5.31 22.68 -8.31
C ASP A 169 5.34 21.76 -9.54
N GLU A 170 6.43 21.02 -9.71
CA GLU A 170 6.56 20.00 -10.76
C GLU A 170 5.56 18.86 -10.57
N ALA A 171 5.39 18.40 -9.33
CA ALA A 171 4.42 17.36 -8.98
C ALA A 171 2.97 17.84 -9.19
N VAL A 172 2.66 19.09 -8.81
CA VAL A 172 1.35 19.70 -9.05
C VAL A 172 1.06 19.82 -10.54
N ALA A 173 2.05 20.21 -11.35
CA ALA A 173 1.88 20.45 -12.78
C ALA A 173 1.51 19.19 -13.59
N ILE A 174 1.87 18.00 -13.11
CA ILE A 174 1.55 16.73 -13.78
C ILE A 174 0.23 16.11 -13.30
N CYS A 175 -0.37 16.65 -12.24
CA CYS A 175 -1.65 16.18 -11.73
C CYS A 175 -2.82 16.74 -12.55
N GLU A 176 -3.81 15.91 -12.85
CA GLU A 176 -5.07 16.39 -13.45
C GLU A 176 -5.85 17.26 -12.46
N VAL A 177 -5.75 16.92 -11.19
CA VAL A 177 -6.31 17.67 -10.07
C VAL A 177 -5.52 17.35 -8.81
N VAL A 178 -5.41 18.33 -7.91
CA VAL A 178 -4.94 18.11 -6.54
C VAL A 178 -6.15 18.14 -5.62
N LEU A 179 -6.27 17.14 -4.76
CA LEU A 179 -7.35 16.98 -3.80
C LEU A 179 -6.81 17.04 -2.36
N ALA A 180 -7.56 17.67 -1.49
CA ALA A 180 -7.32 17.73 -0.05
C ALA A 180 -8.41 16.98 0.71
N ILE A 181 -8.01 16.34 1.80
CA ILE A 181 -8.93 15.84 2.81
C ILE A 181 -9.25 17.01 3.74
N GLU A 182 -10.54 17.30 3.90
CA GLU A 182 -11.01 18.38 4.76
C GLU A 182 -10.59 18.10 6.22
N GLN A 183 -10.01 19.10 6.88
CA GLN A 183 -9.53 19.01 8.25
C GLN A 183 -10.24 20.04 9.12
N TYR A 184 -10.73 19.61 10.28
CA TYR A 184 -11.51 20.44 11.21
C TYR A 184 -10.73 20.78 12.51
N GLY A 185 -9.46 20.36 12.58
CA GLY A 185 -8.59 20.52 13.74
C GLY A 185 -7.68 21.75 13.65
N SER A 186 -6.78 21.88 14.63
CA SER A 186 -5.81 22.98 14.72
C SER A 186 -4.51 22.75 13.97
N THR A 187 -4.27 21.53 13.48
CA THR A 187 -3.07 21.17 12.72
C THR A 187 -3.21 21.55 11.26
N ARG A 188 -2.09 21.91 10.62
CA ARG A 188 -2.06 22.30 9.20
C ARG A 188 -2.17 21.11 8.24
N SER A 189 -1.81 19.92 8.69
CA SER A 189 -1.77 18.70 7.89
C SER A 189 -1.97 17.46 8.74
N ILE A 190 -2.38 16.38 8.08
CA ILE A 190 -2.37 15.01 8.59
C ILE A 190 -1.13 14.28 8.08
N ASN A 191 -0.75 13.19 8.76
CA ASN A 191 0.31 12.31 8.28
C ASN A 191 -0.02 11.75 6.89
N ALA A 192 0.94 11.74 5.97
CA ALA A 192 0.71 11.30 4.59
C ALA A 192 0.24 9.85 4.47
N SER A 193 0.66 8.94 5.34
CA SER A 193 0.17 7.56 5.32
C SER A 193 -1.29 7.46 5.79
N ALA A 194 -1.70 8.35 6.70
CA ALA A 194 -3.11 8.49 7.07
C ALA A 194 -3.93 9.10 5.92
N ALA A 195 -3.40 10.13 5.25
CA ALA A 195 -4.00 10.68 4.04
C ALA A 195 -4.14 9.60 2.96
N GLY A 196 -3.11 8.77 2.77
CA GLY A 196 -3.11 7.64 1.86
C GLY A 196 -4.21 6.63 2.18
N ALA A 197 -4.38 6.26 3.45
CA ALA A 197 -5.45 5.36 3.86
C ALA A 197 -6.84 5.95 3.58
N ILE A 198 -7.05 7.23 3.86
CA ILE A 198 -8.33 7.92 3.60
C ILE A 198 -8.60 7.98 2.09
N ALA A 199 -7.60 8.34 1.28
CA ALA A 199 -7.74 8.46 -0.16
C ALA A 199 -7.97 7.10 -0.84
N MET A 200 -7.24 6.05 -0.45
CA MET A 200 -7.48 4.68 -0.91
C MET A 200 -8.85 4.17 -0.51
N TYR A 201 -9.32 4.49 0.70
CA TYR A 201 -10.66 4.13 1.15
C TYR A 201 -11.74 4.88 0.36
N ALA A 202 -11.56 6.17 0.10
CA ALA A 202 -12.47 6.98 -0.73
C ALA A 202 -12.57 6.45 -2.17
N TRP A 203 -11.45 6.03 -2.76
CA TRP A 203 -11.42 5.32 -4.05
C TRP A 203 -12.13 3.96 -3.93
N GLY A 204 -11.84 3.21 -2.87
CA GLY A 204 -12.41 1.89 -2.62
C GLY A 204 -13.93 1.90 -2.49
N LEU A 205 -14.51 2.93 -1.86
CA LEU A 205 -15.96 3.11 -1.77
C LEU A 205 -16.64 3.25 -3.15
N GLN A 206 -15.91 3.70 -4.17
CA GLN A 206 -16.44 3.91 -5.51
C GLN A 206 -16.27 2.67 -6.40
N HIS A 207 -15.21 1.88 -6.17
CA HIS A 207 -14.75 0.86 -7.13
C HIS A 207 -14.66 -0.56 -6.58
N LEU A 208 -14.63 -0.74 -5.26
CA LEU A 208 -14.55 -2.05 -4.64
C LEU A 208 -15.93 -2.49 -4.15
N SER A 209 -16.31 -3.72 -4.50
CA SER A 209 -17.45 -4.37 -3.88
C SER A 209 -17.08 -4.84 -2.46
N PRO A 210 -17.92 -4.60 -1.45
CA PRO A 210 -17.74 -5.20 -0.13
C PRO A 210 -17.62 -6.72 -0.27
N LYS A 211 -16.62 -7.33 0.37
CA LYS A 211 -16.56 -8.78 0.47
C LYS A 211 -17.77 -9.27 1.29
N ASP A 212 -18.44 -10.31 0.80
CA ASP A 212 -19.50 -10.99 1.56
C ASP A 212 -18.92 -11.62 2.82
N ARG A 213 -19.06 -10.93 3.97
CA ARG A 213 -18.50 -11.36 5.26
C ARG A 213 -19.02 -12.73 5.75
N ASN A 214 -20.09 -13.26 5.15
CA ASN A 214 -20.72 -14.50 5.59
C ASN A 214 -20.01 -15.78 5.08
N ASN A 215 -19.10 -15.70 4.12
CA ASN A 215 -18.36 -16.88 3.62
C ASN A 215 -17.00 -17.10 4.30
N ASP A 216 -16.44 -16.11 5.01
CA ASP A 216 -15.09 -16.18 5.60
C ASP A 216 -15.05 -16.46 7.11
N ILE A 217 -16.19 -16.48 7.80
CA ILE A 217 -16.26 -16.77 9.26
C ILE A 217 -16.51 -18.28 9.51
N GLY A 218 -16.54 -19.11 8.47
CA GLY A 218 -17.09 -20.48 8.51
C GLY A 218 -16.13 -21.64 8.29
N LYS A 219 -14.81 -21.45 8.32
CA LYS A 219 -13.83 -22.55 8.27
C LYS A 219 -12.63 -22.30 9.19
N SER A 220 -12.90 -22.36 10.48
CA SER A 220 -11.89 -22.63 11.52
C SER A 220 -11.73 -24.13 11.74
#